data_AF-A0A9Q0YC65-F1
#
_entry.id   AF-A0A9Q0YC65-F1
#
_cell.length_a   1.000
_cell.length_b   1.000
_cell.length_c   1.000
_cell.angle_alpha   90.00
_cell.angle_beta   90.00
_cell.angle_gamma   90.00
#
_symmetry.space_group_name_H-M   'P 1'
#
loop_
_entity.id
_entity.type
_entity.pdbx_description
1 polymer ?
#
loop_
_entity_poly.entity_id
_entity_poly.type
_entity_poly.pdbx_seq_one_letter_code
_entity_poly.pdbx_strand_id
1 'polypeptide(L)'
;MLSGGKIKCASCPSGTFGNKMRESCLPCPAGGFYQDKVGTVSDEFGDISCKLCNPGTYVPSGKGNSSTSCQVCPEGTNKTRYAGFRACFCLDNYYRKDRFGKCLTCPQDGVNCSGDIVQLRQGYYWHWTSSNVELYEKFKSNLQIFNDSYDREASSFNAALPMIHKCLVKENCINNVSGVKGNCREGHHGWMCTVCESGYIKLVGFCKTCSFPLMVFLDIVIFLAPLVTYLVGNYFSCYQLTSLFLVHFNITAAAVMVGENISNAIFVLTSVLNTAFAVLVAANTIMKCLANRITCCHLHRAEGTPNKFSIESVTFPSLTTDVEEISE
;
A
#
# COMPACT_ATOMS: atom_id res chain seq x y z
N MET A 1 65.36 38.48 19.95
CA MET A 1 65.28 38.66 18.48
C MET A 1 64.66 37.40 17.90
N LEU A 2 63.38 37.44 17.53
CA LEU A 2 62.76 36.36 16.76
C LEU A 2 63.16 36.59 15.30
N SER A 3 64.00 35.71 14.75
CA SER A 3 64.34 35.74 13.32
C SER A 3 63.07 35.65 12.49
N GLY A 4 62.67 36.77 11.88
CA GLY A 4 61.61 36.83 10.90
C GLY A 4 62.02 36.08 9.64
N GLY A 5 61.73 34.77 9.60
CA GLY A 5 61.87 33.98 8.40
C GLY A 5 60.94 34.52 7.31
N LYS A 6 61.51 34.98 6.19
CA LYS A 6 60.73 35.32 4.98
C LYS A 6 59.95 34.08 4.54
N ILE A 7 58.63 34.11 4.69
CA ILE A 7 57.74 33.12 4.09
C ILE A 7 57.83 33.29 2.57
N LYS A 8 58.37 32.29 1.87
CA LYS A 8 58.38 32.26 0.40
C LYS A 8 57.00 31.82 -0.08
N CYS A 9 56.16 32.77 -0.46
CA CYS A 9 54.88 32.45 -1.10
C CYS A 9 55.11 31.98 -2.53
N ALA A 10 54.77 30.72 -2.83
CA ALA A 10 54.71 30.21 -4.18
C ALA A 10 53.35 30.55 -4.79
N SER A 11 53.34 31.04 -6.04
CA SER A 11 52.08 31.27 -6.76
C SER A 11 51.45 29.95 -7.20
N CYS A 12 50.14 29.82 -7.05
CA CYS A 12 49.43 28.63 -7.51
C CYS A 12 49.43 28.53 -9.04
N PRO A 13 49.81 27.38 -9.62
CA PRO A 13 49.81 27.20 -11.06
C PRO A 13 48.38 27.19 -11.63
N SER A 14 48.26 27.35 -12.95
CA SER A 14 46.99 27.16 -13.66
C SER A 14 46.37 25.79 -13.34
N GLY A 15 45.04 25.72 -13.27
CA GLY A 15 44.27 24.55 -12.85
C GLY A 15 44.14 24.41 -11.34
N THR A 16 44.72 25.34 -10.58
CA THR A 16 44.63 25.40 -9.12
C THR A 16 44.33 26.81 -8.63
N PHE A 17 43.87 26.93 -7.40
CA PHE A 17 43.65 28.20 -6.71
C PHE A 17 44.14 28.11 -5.27
N GLY A 18 44.61 29.23 -4.72
CA GLY A 18 45.07 29.32 -3.34
C GLY A 18 43.92 29.30 -2.36
N ASN A 19 44.04 28.50 -1.31
CA ASN A 19 43.11 28.46 -0.19
C ASN A 19 43.72 29.13 1.05
N LYS A 20 43.09 30.20 1.52
CA LYS A 20 43.55 30.98 2.69
C LYS A 20 43.60 30.17 3.99
N MET A 21 42.84 29.09 4.12
CA MET A 21 42.81 28.24 5.32
C MET A 21 43.89 27.14 5.34
N ARG A 22 44.32 26.67 4.17
CA ARG A 22 45.21 25.50 4.04
C ARG A 22 46.61 25.84 3.55
N GLU A 23 46.92 27.14 3.38
CA GLU A 23 48.18 27.66 2.81
C GLU A 23 48.69 26.83 1.60
N SER A 24 47.76 26.38 0.76
CA SER A 24 48.04 25.44 -0.33
C SER A 24 47.16 25.69 -1.53
N CYS A 25 47.63 25.19 -2.68
CA CYS A 25 46.92 25.27 -3.95
C CYS A 25 45.98 24.08 -4.08
N LEU A 26 44.68 24.35 -4.15
CA LEU A 26 43.66 23.34 -4.40
C LEU A 26 43.36 23.26 -5.90
N PRO A 27 43.21 22.05 -6.46
CA PRO A 27 42.82 21.90 -7.85
C PRO A 27 41.40 22.39 -8.09
N CYS A 28 41.12 22.89 -9.30
CA CYS A 28 39.73 23.10 -9.71
C CYS A 28 38.98 21.76 -9.70
N PRO A 29 37.77 21.72 -9.14
CA PRO A 29 36.98 20.49 -9.03
C PRO A 29 36.55 19.98 -10.39
N ALA A 30 36.17 18.70 -10.44
CA ALA A 30 35.54 18.11 -11.62
C ALA A 30 34.18 18.76 -11.90
N GLY A 31 33.79 18.77 -13.18
CA GLY A 31 32.57 19.40 -13.66
C GLY A 31 32.83 20.74 -14.33
N GLY A 32 32.01 21.75 -14.06
CA GLY A 32 32.00 22.99 -14.83
C GLY A 32 33.10 24.01 -14.53
N PHE A 33 34.32 23.61 -14.14
CA PHE A 33 35.31 24.54 -13.57
C PHE A 33 36.71 24.43 -14.18
N TYR A 34 37.38 25.57 -14.38
CA TYR A 34 38.78 25.67 -14.79
C TYR A 34 39.46 26.93 -14.23
N GLN A 35 40.78 26.98 -14.25
CA GLN A 35 41.54 28.19 -13.88
C GLN A 35 42.77 28.34 -14.79
N ASP A 36 42.85 29.43 -15.53
CA ASP A 36 43.93 29.76 -16.48
C ASP A 36 44.94 30.77 -15.92
N LYS A 37 44.58 31.52 -14.87
CA LYS A 37 45.45 32.49 -14.21
C LYS A 37 46.25 31.84 -13.07
N VAL A 38 47.52 32.21 -13.02
CA VAL A 38 48.45 31.86 -11.94
C VAL A 38 48.22 32.77 -10.74
N GLY A 39 48.38 32.24 -9.52
CA GLY A 39 48.33 33.03 -8.28
C GLY A 39 46.93 33.47 -7.85
N THR A 40 45.88 32.85 -8.38
CA THR A 40 44.49 33.15 -8.01
C THR A 40 44.20 32.62 -6.60
N VAL A 41 43.48 33.37 -5.77
CA VAL A 41 43.14 33.02 -4.37
C VAL A 41 41.64 33.15 -4.17
N SER A 42 41.03 32.31 -3.32
CA SER A 42 39.63 32.44 -2.92
C SER A 42 39.45 33.65 -1.98
N ASP A 43 38.54 34.55 -2.35
CA ASP A 43 38.32 35.78 -1.57
C ASP A 43 37.53 35.49 -0.29
N GLU A 44 36.59 34.56 -0.35
CA GLU A 44 35.74 34.13 0.77
C GLU A 44 36.05 32.72 1.29
N PHE A 45 35.61 32.44 2.52
CA PHE A 45 35.75 31.14 3.16
C PHE A 45 34.87 30.10 2.44
N GLY A 46 35.51 29.07 1.88
CA GLY A 46 34.80 27.98 1.20
C GLY A 46 34.43 28.26 -0.26
N ASP A 47 34.77 29.44 -0.78
CA ASP A 47 34.56 29.77 -2.19
C ASP A 47 35.63 29.13 -3.11
N ILE A 48 35.23 28.83 -4.33
CA ILE A 48 36.13 28.26 -5.34
C ILE A 48 36.50 29.34 -6.34
N SER A 49 37.76 29.76 -6.31
CA SER A 49 38.31 30.77 -7.23
C SER A 49 38.67 30.17 -8.59
N CYS A 50 37.76 29.35 -9.15
CA CYS A 50 37.85 28.79 -10.50
C CYS A 50 36.77 29.41 -11.37
N LYS A 51 37.11 29.67 -12.63
CA LYS A 51 36.17 30.13 -13.65
C LYS A 51 35.21 29.00 -14.04
N LEU A 52 34.02 29.39 -14.47
CA LEU A 52 33.02 28.46 -15.02
C LEU A 52 33.30 28.17 -16.50
N CYS A 53 33.21 26.89 -16.88
CA CYS A 53 33.10 26.48 -18.27
C CYS A 53 31.82 27.06 -18.92
N ASN A 54 31.80 27.21 -20.24
CA ASN A 54 30.60 27.65 -20.96
C ASN A 54 29.45 26.63 -20.81
N PRO A 55 28.18 27.04 -20.98
CA PRO A 55 27.06 26.10 -20.98
C PRO A 55 27.28 24.92 -21.94
N GLY A 56 26.89 23.72 -21.53
CA GLY A 56 27.09 22.51 -22.33
C GLY A 56 28.53 22.01 -22.40
N THR A 57 29.42 22.49 -21.51
CA THR A 57 30.80 21.99 -21.39
C THR A 57 31.21 21.72 -19.94
N TYR A 58 32.20 20.84 -19.75
CA TYR A 58 32.67 20.40 -18.43
C TYR A 58 34.10 19.81 -18.49
N VAL A 59 34.72 19.62 -17.33
CA VAL A 59 36.03 19.02 -17.11
C VAL A 59 35.86 17.72 -16.31
N PRO A 60 35.99 16.53 -16.94
CA PRO A 60 35.63 15.25 -16.29
C PRO A 60 36.45 14.93 -15.03
N SER A 61 37.75 15.16 -15.08
CA SER A 61 38.69 14.79 -14.00
C SER A 61 39.11 15.97 -13.12
N GLY A 62 38.47 17.14 -13.30
CA GLY A 62 38.89 18.40 -12.69
C GLY A 62 40.25 18.87 -13.21
N LYS A 63 40.90 19.76 -12.45
CA LYS A 63 42.22 20.35 -12.77
C LYS A 63 42.27 21.09 -14.11
N GLY A 64 41.13 21.59 -14.61
CA GLY A 64 41.08 22.32 -15.87
C GLY A 64 41.96 23.57 -15.81
N ASN A 65 42.98 23.65 -16.66
CA ASN A 65 44.00 24.69 -16.61
C ASN A 65 43.77 25.83 -17.62
N SER A 66 42.69 25.73 -18.40
CA SER A 66 42.38 26.60 -19.53
C SER A 66 40.94 26.39 -19.96
N SER A 67 40.36 27.33 -20.70
CA SER A 67 39.01 27.17 -21.26
C SER A 67 38.91 25.98 -22.23
N THR A 68 40.01 25.59 -22.87
CA THR A 68 40.08 24.41 -23.74
C THR A 68 40.06 23.09 -22.98
N SER A 69 40.24 23.12 -21.64
CA SER A 69 40.00 21.94 -20.80
C SER A 69 38.52 21.59 -20.70
N CYS A 70 37.62 22.54 -20.99
CA CYS A 70 36.18 22.33 -21.00
C CYS A 70 35.77 21.54 -22.25
N GLN A 71 35.48 20.27 -22.07
CA GLN A 71 35.00 19.36 -23.11
C GLN A 71 33.47 19.49 -23.25
N VAL A 72 32.95 19.19 -24.43
CA VAL A 72 31.50 19.17 -24.67
C VAL A 72 30.85 18.10 -23.80
N CYS A 73 29.67 18.42 -23.24
CA CYS A 73 28.91 17.48 -22.44
C CYS A 73 28.57 16.20 -23.25
N PRO A 74 28.59 15.01 -22.62
CA PRO A 74 28.31 13.74 -23.27
C PRO A 74 26.90 13.64 -23.89
N GLU A 75 26.67 12.60 -24.68
CA GLU A 75 25.35 12.33 -25.28
C GLU A 75 24.25 12.17 -24.22
N GLY A 76 23.02 12.56 -24.61
CA GLY A 76 21.84 12.53 -23.75
C GLY A 76 21.80 13.63 -22.68
N THR A 77 22.75 14.57 -22.69
CA THR A 77 22.80 15.70 -21.75
C THR A 77 22.25 17.00 -22.34
N ASN A 78 21.82 17.90 -21.47
CA ASN A 78 21.36 19.23 -21.80
C ASN A 78 22.56 20.19 -21.98
N LYS A 79 22.74 20.67 -23.22
CA LYS A 79 23.85 21.54 -23.62
C LYS A 79 23.60 23.04 -23.37
N THR A 80 22.43 23.44 -22.85
CA THR A 80 22.10 24.86 -22.60
C THR A 80 22.41 25.30 -21.16
N ARG A 81 22.84 24.37 -20.30
CA ARG A 81 23.05 24.61 -18.87
C ARG A 81 24.52 24.47 -18.49
N TYR A 82 24.93 25.20 -17.46
CA TYR A 82 26.23 25.02 -16.82
C TYR A 82 26.28 23.68 -16.07
N ALA A 83 27.39 22.94 -16.22
CA ALA A 83 27.58 21.66 -15.55
C ALA A 83 27.77 21.81 -14.02
N GLY A 84 28.55 22.81 -13.57
CA GLY A 84 28.88 22.99 -12.16
C GLY A 84 29.42 21.69 -11.51
N PHE A 85 29.20 21.49 -10.21
CA PHE A 85 29.65 20.29 -9.50
C PHE A 85 28.81 19.05 -9.84
N ARG A 86 27.54 19.25 -10.20
CA ARG A 86 26.60 18.18 -10.51
C ARG A 86 26.81 17.57 -11.92
N ALA A 87 27.82 18.07 -12.64
CA ALA A 87 28.11 17.76 -14.04
C ALA A 87 26.96 18.16 -14.98
N CYS A 88 27.07 17.77 -16.25
CA CYS A 88 26.04 18.05 -17.24
C CYS A 88 24.72 17.33 -16.88
N PHE A 89 23.61 18.06 -16.88
CA PHE A 89 22.27 17.52 -16.60
C PHE A 89 21.81 16.62 -17.74
N CYS A 90 21.11 15.52 -17.44
CA CYS A 90 20.46 14.72 -18.47
C CYS A 90 19.28 15.47 -19.11
N LEU A 91 18.94 15.12 -20.34
CA LEU A 91 17.67 15.50 -20.97
C LEU A 91 16.49 14.79 -20.26
N ASP A 92 15.27 15.29 -20.48
CA ASP A 92 14.07 14.61 -20.01
C ASP A 92 13.95 13.21 -20.64
N ASN A 93 13.46 12.23 -19.88
CA ASN A 93 13.47 10.81 -20.26
C ASN A 93 14.86 10.21 -20.48
N TYR A 94 15.90 10.76 -19.84
CA TYR A 94 17.22 10.14 -19.75
C TYR A 94 17.65 9.98 -18.29
N TYR A 95 18.53 9.01 -18.03
CA TYR A 95 19.14 8.76 -16.73
C TYR A 95 20.64 8.53 -16.88
N ARG A 96 21.41 8.56 -15.78
CA ARG A 96 22.84 8.22 -15.81
C ARG A 96 23.19 7.23 -14.72
N LYS A 97 24.31 6.54 -14.92
CA LYS A 97 24.95 5.66 -13.92
C LYS A 97 26.32 6.17 -13.49
N ASP A 98 26.76 7.29 -14.02
CA ASP A 98 28.01 7.96 -13.68
C ASP A 98 27.72 9.45 -13.66
N ARG A 99 28.11 10.13 -12.57
CA ARG A 99 27.95 11.58 -12.41
C ARG A 99 28.55 12.35 -13.60
N PHE A 100 29.72 11.97 -14.10
CA PHE A 100 30.40 12.73 -15.16
C PHE A 100 30.32 12.04 -16.54
N GLY A 101 29.57 10.94 -16.63
CA GLY A 101 29.40 10.13 -17.83
C GLY A 101 28.21 10.55 -18.69
N LYS A 102 27.93 9.73 -19.71
CA LYS A 102 26.78 9.90 -20.62
C LYS A 102 25.45 9.58 -19.96
N CYS A 103 24.39 10.18 -20.51
CA CYS A 103 23.04 9.79 -20.15
C CYS A 103 22.50 8.74 -21.13
N LEU A 104 21.75 7.80 -20.59
CA LEU A 104 21.11 6.69 -21.26
C LEU A 104 19.62 6.97 -21.41
N THR A 105 19.02 6.53 -22.51
CA THR A 105 17.58 6.63 -22.74
C THR A 105 16.81 5.89 -21.64
N CYS A 106 15.73 6.49 -21.14
CA CYS A 106 14.91 5.84 -20.14
C CYS A 106 14.31 4.52 -20.66
N PRO A 107 14.36 3.42 -19.89
CA PRO A 107 13.63 2.20 -20.22
C PRO A 107 12.12 2.49 -20.31
N GLN A 108 11.44 1.94 -21.31
CA GLN A 108 10.04 2.29 -21.63
C GLN A 108 9.04 1.76 -20.58
N ASP A 109 9.28 0.56 -20.02
CA ASP A 109 8.29 -0.09 -19.17
C ASP A 109 8.49 0.20 -17.68
N GLY A 110 7.44 0.72 -17.04
CA GLY A 110 7.32 0.78 -15.59
C GLY A 110 8.18 1.80 -14.84
N VAL A 111 9.00 2.60 -15.54
CA VAL A 111 9.84 3.63 -14.94
C VAL A 111 9.68 5.00 -15.59
N ASN A 112 10.00 6.04 -14.84
CA ASN A 112 10.13 7.40 -15.29
C ASN A 112 11.56 7.88 -14.97
N CYS A 113 12.21 8.54 -15.92
CA CYS A 113 13.54 9.08 -15.70
C CYS A 113 13.49 10.60 -15.72
N SER A 114 13.78 11.20 -14.57
CA SER A 114 13.82 12.64 -14.37
C SER A 114 14.91 12.99 -13.38
N GLY A 115 15.58 14.13 -13.58
CA GLY A 115 16.64 14.59 -12.69
C GLY A 115 17.86 13.65 -12.63
N ASP A 116 18.21 13.04 -13.77
CA ASP A 116 19.34 12.12 -13.98
C ASP A 116 19.15 10.70 -13.41
N ILE A 117 18.01 10.38 -12.80
CA ILE A 117 17.78 9.14 -12.06
C ILE A 117 16.57 8.37 -12.60
N VAL A 118 16.56 7.05 -12.38
CA VAL A 118 15.41 6.18 -12.67
C VAL A 118 14.49 6.10 -11.46
N GLN A 119 13.20 6.36 -11.67
CA GLN A 119 12.13 6.30 -10.66
C GLN A 119 11.06 5.30 -11.11
N LEU A 120 10.51 4.54 -10.16
CA LEU A 120 9.47 3.56 -10.45
C LEU A 120 8.12 4.24 -10.65
N ARG A 121 7.35 3.84 -11.67
CA ARG A 121 5.97 4.30 -11.85
C ARG A 121 5.02 3.56 -10.91
N GLN A 122 3.87 4.16 -10.64
CA GLN A 122 2.77 3.49 -9.94
C GLN A 122 2.36 2.21 -10.70
N GLY A 123 2.08 1.15 -9.95
CA GLY A 123 1.70 -0.15 -10.49
C GLY A 123 2.85 -1.07 -10.88
N TYR A 124 4.09 -0.69 -10.55
CA TYR A 124 5.28 -1.49 -10.81
C TYR A 124 6.04 -1.78 -9.52
N TYR A 125 6.92 -2.77 -9.54
CA TYR A 125 7.71 -3.25 -8.41
C TYR A 125 9.13 -3.58 -8.86
N TRP A 126 10.13 -3.25 -8.04
CA TRP A 126 11.53 -3.59 -8.30
C TRP A 126 11.89 -4.98 -7.78
N HIS A 127 12.60 -5.78 -8.57
CA HIS A 127 13.24 -7.00 -8.12
C HIS A 127 14.75 -6.85 -8.03
N TRP A 128 15.24 -6.57 -6.83
CA TRP A 128 16.67 -6.47 -6.53
C TRP A 128 17.26 -7.87 -6.30
N THR A 129 17.57 -8.62 -7.36
CA THR A 129 18.20 -9.95 -7.26
C THR A 129 19.73 -9.92 -7.30
N SER A 130 20.30 -9.11 -8.20
CA SER A 130 21.74 -9.11 -8.51
C SER A 130 22.45 -7.80 -8.18
N SER A 131 21.70 -6.73 -7.93
CA SER A 131 22.22 -5.39 -7.67
C SER A 131 21.90 -4.96 -6.24
N ASN A 132 22.89 -4.39 -5.55
CA ASN A 132 22.69 -3.87 -4.19
C ASN A 132 21.92 -2.54 -4.25
N VAL A 133 20.68 -2.54 -3.73
CA VAL A 133 19.80 -1.38 -3.66
C VAL A 133 20.40 -0.22 -2.87
N GLU A 134 21.24 -0.51 -1.87
CA GLU A 134 21.90 0.49 -1.04
C GLU A 134 22.95 1.26 -1.84
N LEU A 135 23.67 0.58 -2.74
CA LEU A 135 24.64 1.25 -3.63
C LEU A 135 23.94 2.22 -4.58
N TYR A 136 22.79 1.83 -5.14
CA TYR A 136 22.03 2.71 -6.02
C TYR A 136 21.40 3.88 -5.26
N GLU A 137 20.88 3.66 -4.04
CA GLU A 137 20.38 4.75 -3.18
C GLU A 137 21.51 5.71 -2.78
N LYS A 138 22.71 5.20 -2.47
CA LYS A 138 23.90 6.02 -2.19
C LYS A 138 24.29 6.83 -3.41
N PHE A 139 24.37 6.22 -4.59
CA PHE A 139 24.64 6.92 -5.85
C PHE A 139 23.61 8.01 -6.14
N LYS A 140 22.33 7.69 -6.06
CA LYS A 140 21.21 8.63 -6.28
C LYS A 140 21.27 9.82 -5.33
N SER A 141 21.48 9.57 -4.05
CA SER A 141 21.62 10.62 -3.03
C SER A 141 22.86 11.46 -3.30
N ASN A 142 23.97 10.82 -3.64
CA ASN A 142 25.21 11.48 -3.99
C ASN A 142 25.03 12.39 -5.21
N LEU A 143 24.29 11.99 -6.25
CA LEU A 143 23.95 12.86 -7.39
C LEU A 143 23.22 14.14 -7.00
N GLN A 144 22.54 14.17 -5.84
CA GLN A 144 21.85 15.36 -5.35
C GLN A 144 22.76 16.41 -4.71
N ILE A 145 24.07 16.16 -4.60
CA ILE A 145 25.04 17.09 -4.01
C ILE A 145 25.60 18.04 -5.08
N PHE A 146 25.35 19.35 -4.89
CA PHE A 146 25.70 20.45 -5.81
C PHE A 146 26.95 21.24 -5.42
N ASN A 147 27.83 20.68 -4.60
CA ASN A 147 29.11 21.27 -4.19
C ASN A 147 30.21 20.20 -4.27
N ASP A 148 31.45 20.53 -3.92
CA ASP A 148 32.58 19.58 -3.97
C ASP A 148 32.58 18.55 -2.81
N SER A 149 31.57 18.56 -1.92
CA SER A 149 31.46 17.62 -0.80
C SER A 149 30.84 16.27 -1.18
N TYR A 150 30.62 16.03 -2.47
CA TYR A 150 30.08 14.77 -2.96
C TYR A 150 31.08 13.62 -2.76
N ASP A 151 30.56 12.42 -2.53
CA ASP A 151 31.36 11.22 -2.38
C ASP A 151 31.89 10.80 -3.76
N ARG A 152 33.21 10.83 -3.93
CA ARG A 152 33.87 10.47 -5.19
C ARG A 152 33.78 8.96 -5.47
N GLU A 153 33.69 8.12 -4.43
CA GLU A 153 33.57 6.66 -4.57
C GLU A 153 32.15 6.27 -4.99
N ALA A 154 31.14 6.99 -4.50
CA ALA A 154 29.74 6.81 -4.91
C ALA A 154 29.34 7.66 -6.13
N SER A 155 30.30 8.10 -6.94
CA SER A 155 30.05 8.91 -8.15
C SER A 155 29.63 8.08 -9.36
N SER A 156 29.73 6.75 -9.28
CA SER A 156 29.31 5.82 -10.32
C SER A 156 28.58 4.61 -9.73
N PHE A 157 27.70 4.02 -10.54
CA PHE A 157 26.95 2.81 -10.26
C PHE A 157 27.19 1.80 -11.40
N ASN A 158 28.13 0.89 -11.18
CA ASN A 158 28.61 -0.03 -12.23
C ASN A 158 27.81 -1.34 -12.34
N ALA A 159 26.71 -1.49 -11.59
CA ALA A 159 25.85 -2.65 -11.67
C ALA A 159 24.72 -2.48 -12.72
N ALA A 160 24.04 -3.57 -13.02
CA ALA A 160 22.79 -3.54 -13.77
C ALA A 160 21.68 -2.92 -12.90
N LEU A 161 20.72 -2.25 -13.55
CA LEU A 161 19.49 -1.88 -12.87
C LEU A 161 18.66 -3.16 -12.63
N PRO A 162 17.95 -3.25 -11.50
CA PRO A 162 17.09 -4.39 -11.20
C PRO A 162 15.96 -4.54 -12.22
N MET A 163 15.42 -5.76 -12.29
CA MET A 163 14.26 -6.04 -13.12
C MET A 163 13.00 -5.35 -12.56
N ILE A 164 12.15 -4.88 -13.46
CA ILE A 164 10.90 -4.20 -13.12
C ILE A 164 9.76 -5.16 -13.45
N HIS A 165 8.81 -5.31 -12.53
CA HIS A 165 7.63 -6.12 -12.75
C HIS A 165 6.35 -5.33 -12.52
N LYS A 166 5.32 -5.61 -13.32
CA LYS A 166 3.99 -5.02 -13.15
C LYS A 166 3.27 -5.68 -11.98
N CYS A 167 2.70 -4.89 -11.10
CA CYS A 167 1.94 -5.39 -9.96
C CYS A 167 0.61 -5.99 -10.42
N LEU A 168 0.18 -7.07 -9.76
CA LEU A 168 -1.09 -7.76 -10.06
C LEU A 168 -2.29 -6.81 -9.92
N VAL A 169 -2.25 -5.96 -8.89
CA VAL A 169 -3.21 -4.89 -8.64
C VAL A 169 -2.43 -3.59 -8.65
N LYS A 170 -2.69 -2.73 -9.63
CA LYS A 170 -1.94 -1.48 -9.87
C LYS A 170 -1.93 -0.60 -8.62
N GLU A 171 -3.07 -0.55 -7.94
CA GLU A 171 -3.37 0.27 -6.78
C GLU A 171 -2.54 -0.08 -5.54
N ASN A 172 -2.00 -1.30 -5.47
CA ASN A 172 -1.21 -1.77 -4.34
C ASN A 172 0.24 -1.25 -4.38
N CYS A 173 0.76 -0.94 -5.56
CA CYS A 173 2.11 -0.39 -5.74
C CYS A 173 2.00 1.11 -6.00
N ILE A 174 2.03 1.90 -4.93
CA ILE A 174 1.76 3.35 -5.01
C ILE A 174 2.95 4.08 -5.63
N ASN A 175 4.17 3.79 -5.17
CA ASN A 175 5.41 4.43 -5.63
C ASN A 175 5.34 5.96 -5.71
N ASN A 176 4.74 6.60 -4.69
CA ASN A 176 4.63 8.05 -4.57
C ASN A 176 5.73 8.67 -3.70
N VAL A 177 6.63 7.85 -3.15
CA VAL A 177 7.78 8.31 -2.37
C VAL A 177 9.02 8.44 -3.25
N SER A 178 9.90 9.38 -2.90
CA SER A 178 11.16 9.63 -3.59
C SER A 178 12.23 8.56 -3.32
N GLY A 179 11.91 7.41 -2.70
CA GLY A 179 12.85 6.34 -2.40
C GLY A 179 13.12 5.40 -3.58
N VAL A 180 14.24 4.67 -3.56
CA VAL A 180 14.55 3.67 -4.61
C VAL A 180 13.67 2.43 -4.49
N LYS A 181 13.37 1.95 -3.27
CA LYS A 181 12.68 0.68 -3.04
C LYS A 181 11.20 0.67 -3.47
N GLY A 182 10.64 1.82 -3.86
CA GLY A 182 9.20 1.98 -4.05
C GLY A 182 8.45 1.88 -2.72
N ASN A 183 7.13 2.04 -2.76
CA ASN A 183 6.28 1.86 -1.59
C ASN A 183 4.93 1.24 -1.95
N CYS A 184 4.47 0.39 -1.05
CA CYS A 184 3.19 -0.27 -1.14
C CYS A 184 2.07 0.59 -0.55
N ARG A 185 0.83 0.23 -0.89
CA ARG A 185 -0.38 0.70 -0.21
C ARG A 185 -0.37 0.26 1.25
N GLU A 186 -0.98 1.06 2.11
CA GLU A 186 -1.15 0.72 3.52
C GLU A 186 -1.76 -0.68 3.72
N GLY A 187 -1.18 -1.46 4.63
CA GLY A 187 -1.58 -2.85 4.86
C GLY A 187 -0.98 -3.86 3.89
N HIS A 188 -0.19 -3.42 2.90
CA HIS A 188 0.47 -4.28 1.91
C HIS A 188 2.00 -4.22 2.03
N HIS A 189 2.65 -5.37 1.90
CA HIS A 189 4.10 -5.50 1.83
C HIS A 189 4.51 -6.69 0.95
N GLY A 190 5.81 -7.00 0.95
CA GLY A 190 6.40 -8.12 0.21
C GLY A 190 6.42 -7.94 -1.30
N TRP A 191 6.66 -9.05 -2.00
CA TRP A 191 6.76 -9.09 -3.46
C TRP A 191 5.50 -8.53 -4.14
N MET A 192 5.67 -7.52 -5.00
CA MET A 192 4.56 -6.85 -5.72
C MET A 192 3.43 -6.33 -4.81
N CYS A 193 3.72 -6.06 -3.53
CA CYS A 193 2.73 -5.61 -2.55
C CYS A 193 1.54 -6.59 -2.42
N THR A 194 1.82 -7.90 -2.46
CA THR A 194 0.80 -8.97 -2.45
C THR A 194 0.59 -9.63 -1.08
N VAL A 195 1.44 -9.29 -0.11
CA VAL A 195 1.39 -9.83 1.26
C VAL A 195 0.71 -8.81 2.16
N CYS A 196 -0.17 -9.27 3.05
CA CYS A 196 -0.83 -8.39 4.02
C CYS A 196 0.03 -8.20 5.26
N GLU A 197 0.06 -6.97 5.76
CA GLU A 197 0.71 -6.63 7.03
C GLU A 197 -0.10 -7.20 8.21
N SER A 198 0.54 -7.27 9.37
CA SER A 198 -0.13 -7.69 10.61
C SER A 198 -1.34 -6.80 10.90
N GLY A 199 -2.48 -7.41 11.23
CA GLY A 199 -3.75 -6.68 11.44
C GLY A 199 -4.60 -6.50 10.18
N TYR A 200 -4.14 -7.01 9.04
CA TYR A 200 -4.89 -7.04 7.78
C TYR A 200 -5.18 -8.48 7.32
N ILE A 201 -6.34 -8.69 6.70
CA ILE A 201 -6.73 -9.93 6.02
C ILE A 201 -6.73 -9.76 4.50
N LYS A 202 -6.38 -10.84 3.79
CA LYS A 202 -6.37 -10.86 2.32
C LYS A 202 -7.77 -11.14 1.77
N LEU A 203 -8.32 -10.17 1.03
CA LEU A 203 -9.60 -10.24 0.34
C LEU A 203 -9.39 -9.92 -1.14
N VAL A 204 -9.44 -10.94 -2.00
CA VAL A 204 -9.39 -10.82 -3.48
C VAL A 204 -8.36 -9.79 -3.97
N GLY A 205 -7.08 -10.01 -3.67
CA GLY A 205 -5.98 -9.13 -4.13
C GLY A 205 -5.77 -7.85 -3.31
N PHE A 206 -6.62 -7.58 -2.32
CA PHE A 206 -6.49 -6.45 -1.40
C PHE A 206 -6.27 -6.89 0.05
N CYS A 207 -5.64 -6.03 0.85
CA CYS A 207 -5.52 -6.19 2.28
C CYS A 207 -6.49 -5.23 2.97
N LYS A 208 -7.33 -5.75 3.88
CA LYS A 208 -8.29 -4.96 4.66
C LYS A 208 -8.06 -5.13 6.14
N THR A 209 -8.27 -4.08 6.92
CA THR A 209 -8.11 -4.10 8.37
C THR A 209 -9.09 -5.07 9.02
N CYS A 210 -8.64 -5.75 10.07
CA CYS A 210 -9.50 -6.59 10.92
C CYS A 210 -10.46 -5.72 11.75
N SER A 211 -11.59 -5.31 11.19
CA SER A 211 -12.66 -4.64 11.94
C SER A 211 -13.56 -5.69 12.62
N PHE A 212 -13.08 -6.27 13.72
CA PHE A 212 -13.73 -7.44 14.34
C PHE A 212 -14.88 -7.14 15.33
N PRO A 213 -15.03 -5.96 15.96
CA PRO A 213 -16.19 -5.74 16.85
C PRO A 213 -17.38 -5.11 16.13
N LEU A 214 -17.24 -3.90 15.59
CA LEU A 214 -18.40 -3.03 15.33
C LEU A 214 -19.31 -3.54 14.21
N MET A 215 -18.74 -4.05 13.11
CA MET A 215 -19.53 -4.56 11.99
C MET A 215 -20.21 -5.89 12.33
N VAL A 216 -19.51 -6.78 13.05
CA VAL A 216 -20.10 -8.06 13.52
C VAL A 216 -21.21 -7.80 14.52
N PHE A 217 -21.05 -6.87 15.45
CA PHE A 217 -22.12 -6.46 16.37
C PHE A 217 -23.32 -5.88 15.61
N LEU A 218 -23.10 -5.02 14.61
CA LEU A 218 -24.18 -4.47 13.79
C LEU A 218 -24.92 -5.55 13.00
N ASP A 219 -24.21 -6.48 12.37
CA ASP A 219 -24.82 -7.60 11.64
C ASP A 219 -25.64 -8.49 12.59
N ILE A 220 -25.08 -8.85 13.75
CA ILE A 220 -25.78 -9.64 14.76
C ILE A 220 -27.05 -8.92 15.25
N VAL A 221 -27.00 -7.61 15.51
CA VAL A 221 -28.18 -6.84 15.94
C VAL A 221 -29.22 -6.77 14.83
N ILE A 222 -28.82 -6.52 13.57
CA ILE A 222 -29.74 -6.44 12.43
C ILE A 222 -30.45 -7.77 12.18
N PHE A 223 -29.77 -8.91 12.32
CA PHE A 223 -30.36 -10.22 12.07
C PHE A 223 -31.07 -10.84 13.30
N LEU A 224 -30.53 -10.68 14.52
CA LEU A 224 -31.10 -11.30 15.72
C LEU A 224 -32.19 -10.46 16.39
N ALA A 225 -32.12 -9.12 16.36
CA ALA A 225 -33.12 -8.28 17.03
C ALA A 225 -34.54 -8.45 16.45
N PRO A 226 -34.75 -8.54 15.12
CA PRO A 226 -36.07 -8.80 14.56
C PRO A 226 -36.60 -10.19 14.93
N LEU A 227 -35.73 -11.20 14.95
CA LEU A 227 -36.09 -12.57 15.35
C LEU A 227 -36.53 -12.62 16.81
N VAL A 228 -35.77 -11.97 17.71
CA VAL A 228 -36.14 -11.90 19.14
C VAL A 228 -37.45 -11.13 19.32
N THR A 229 -37.65 -10.01 18.60
CA THR A 229 -38.87 -9.21 18.68
C THR A 229 -40.10 -10.00 18.19
N TYR A 230 -39.93 -10.77 17.11
CA TYR A 230 -40.96 -11.68 16.61
C TYR A 230 -41.31 -12.79 17.62
N LEU A 231 -40.30 -13.44 18.21
CA LEU A 231 -40.52 -14.52 19.19
C LEU A 231 -41.16 -14.00 20.49
N VAL A 232 -40.70 -12.86 21.00
CA VAL A 232 -41.26 -12.22 22.20
C VAL A 232 -42.68 -11.70 21.94
N GLY A 233 -42.95 -11.11 20.77
CA GLY A 233 -44.30 -10.66 20.40
C GLY A 233 -45.31 -11.81 20.33
N ASN A 234 -44.90 -12.96 19.81
CA ASN A 234 -45.72 -14.18 19.80
C ASN A 234 -45.93 -14.74 21.22
N TYR A 235 -44.91 -14.71 22.08
CA TYR A 235 -45.01 -15.13 23.48
C TYR A 235 -45.93 -14.23 24.30
N PHE A 236 -45.81 -12.91 24.14
CA PHE A 236 -46.62 -11.92 24.88
C PHE A 236 -48.09 -11.91 24.43
N SER A 237 -48.34 -12.08 23.13
CA SER A 237 -49.70 -12.28 22.60
C SER A 237 -50.34 -13.55 23.16
N CYS A 238 -49.57 -14.63 23.34
CA CYS A 238 -50.06 -15.86 23.97
C CYS A 238 -50.41 -15.65 25.45
N TYR A 239 -49.63 -14.84 26.19
CA TYR A 239 -49.86 -14.57 27.61
C TYR A 239 -51.09 -13.70 27.86
N GLN A 240 -51.28 -12.62 27.09
CA GLN A 240 -52.45 -11.74 27.20
C GLN A 240 -53.79 -12.50 26.99
N LEU A 241 -53.84 -13.43 26.03
CA LEU A 241 -55.03 -14.27 25.84
C LEU A 241 -55.31 -15.16 27.06
N THR A 242 -54.29 -15.79 27.66
CA THR A 242 -54.49 -16.62 28.87
C THR A 242 -54.99 -15.84 30.08
N SER A 243 -54.53 -14.59 30.25
CA SER A 243 -55.00 -13.71 31.33
C SER A 243 -56.45 -13.30 31.13
N LEU A 244 -56.86 -12.98 29.90
CA LEU A 244 -58.25 -12.61 29.57
C LEU A 244 -59.23 -13.77 29.81
N PHE A 245 -58.81 -15.01 29.50
CA PHE A 245 -59.60 -16.21 29.79
C PHE A 245 -59.79 -16.45 31.29
N LEU A 246 -58.74 -16.25 32.10
CA LEU A 246 -58.84 -16.39 33.56
C LEU A 246 -59.74 -15.33 34.20
N VAL A 247 -59.69 -14.09 33.69
CA VAL A 247 -60.58 -13.02 34.13
C VAL A 247 -62.04 -13.35 33.78
N HIS A 248 -62.30 -13.83 32.55
CA HIS A 248 -63.65 -14.21 32.14
C HIS A 248 -64.18 -15.40 32.96
N PHE A 249 -63.35 -16.42 33.21
CA PHE A 249 -63.71 -17.56 34.07
C PHE A 249 -64.08 -17.11 35.48
N ASN A 250 -63.28 -16.25 36.11
CA ASN A 250 -63.56 -15.73 37.45
C ASN A 250 -64.82 -14.86 37.50
N ILE A 251 -65.08 -14.04 36.47
CA ILE A 251 -66.33 -13.26 36.37
C ILE A 251 -67.55 -14.18 36.23
N THR A 252 -67.46 -15.24 35.42
CA THR A 252 -68.56 -16.22 35.27
C THR A 252 -68.78 -17.04 36.54
N ALA A 253 -67.71 -17.46 37.23
CA ALA A 253 -67.81 -18.19 38.49
C ALA A 253 -68.40 -17.33 39.62
N ALA A 254 -68.04 -16.04 39.66
CA ALA A 254 -68.61 -15.08 40.60
C ALA A 254 -70.10 -14.81 40.30
N ALA A 255 -70.49 -14.74 39.02
CA ALA A 255 -71.90 -14.60 38.63
C ALA A 255 -72.76 -15.81 39.01
N VAL A 256 -72.19 -17.03 39.06
CA VAL A 256 -72.89 -18.24 39.54
C VAL A 256 -73.14 -18.21 41.05
N MET A 257 -72.36 -17.44 41.82
CA MET A 257 -72.48 -17.36 43.28
C MET A 257 -73.43 -16.24 43.76
N VAL A 258 -73.91 -15.37 42.85
CA VAL A 258 -74.77 -14.24 43.19
C VAL A 258 -76.11 -14.36 42.45
N GLY A 259 -77.15 -14.81 43.17
CA GLY A 259 -78.49 -14.27 42.97
C GLY A 259 -79.50 -15.16 42.23
N GLU A 260 -80.33 -15.78 43.06
CA GLU A 260 -81.70 -16.25 42.87
C GLU A 260 -82.54 -15.64 41.72
N ASN A 261 -83.26 -16.54 41.04
CA ASN A 261 -84.53 -16.34 40.30
C ASN A 261 -84.57 -15.48 39.03
N ILE A 262 -83.83 -15.88 37.97
CA ILE A 262 -84.25 -15.59 36.58
C ILE A 262 -83.91 -16.78 35.64
N SER A 263 -84.93 -17.31 34.95
CA SER A 263 -84.93 -18.36 33.91
C SER A 263 -83.63 -19.18 33.72
N ASN A 264 -83.48 -20.21 34.56
CA ASN A 264 -82.33 -21.11 34.58
C ASN A 264 -81.98 -21.73 33.21
N ALA A 265 -82.95 -21.90 32.30
CA ALA A 265 -82.71 -22.52 31.01
C ALA A 265 -81.91 -21.63 30.04
N ILE A 266 -82.23 -20.32 29.96
CA ILE A 266 -81.53 -19.40 29.05
C ILE A 266 -80.11 -19.15 29.57
N PHE A 267 -79.94 -18.99 30.88
CA PHE A 267 -78.65 -18.75 31.51
C PHE A 267 -77.70 -19.95 31.37
N VAL A 268 -78.21 -21.17 31.59
CA VAL A 268 -77.47 -22.42 31.35
C VAL A 268 -77.14 -22.56 29.87
N LEU A 269 -78.05 -22.23 28.95
CA LEU A 269 -77.78 -22.32 27.52
C LEU A 269 -76.71 -21.31 27.07
N THR A 270 -76.74 -20.07 27.55
CA THR A 270 -75.68 -19.07 27.26
C THR A 270 -74.35 -19.43 27.90
N SER A 271 -74.35 -20.02 29.10
CA SER A 271 -73.15 -20.54 29.76
C SER A 271 -72.53 -21.70 28.97
N VAL A 272 -73.36 -22.66 28.54
CA VAL A 272 -72.93 -23.82 27.75
C VAL A 272 -72.47 -23.40 26.35
N LEU A 273 -73.15 -22.45 25.70
CA LEU A 273 -72.73 -21.92 24.39
C LEU A 273 -71.42 -21.13 24.50
N ASN A 274 -71.24 -20.32 25.54
CA ASN A 274 -70.01 -19.56 25.75
C ASN A 274 -68.83 -20.47 26.13
N THR A 275 -69.05 -21.50 26.95
CA THR A 275 -68.02 -22.50 27.26
C THR A 275 -67.68 -23.34 26.04
N ALA A 276 -68.66 -23.77 25.25
CA ALA A 276 -68.42 -24.48 24.00
C ALA A 276 -67.67 -23.61 22.98
N PHE A 277 -68.03 -22.32 22.85
CA PHE A 277 -67.31 -21.37 22.00
C PHE A 277 -65.89 -21.13 22.49
N ALA A 278 -65.68 -20.99 23.80
CA ALA A 278 -64.34 -20.88 24.38
C ALA A 278 -63.49 -22.13 24.15
N VAL A 279 -64.07 -23.32 24.25
CA VAL A 279 -63.38 -24.59 23.93
C VAL A 279 -63.06 -24.69 22.45
N LEU A 280 -63.96 -24.26 21.56
CA LEU A 280 -63.73 -24.23 20.10
C LEU A 280 -62.64 -23.22 19.71
N VAL A 281 -62.63 -22.03 20.33
CA VAL A 281 -61.57 -21.03 20.12
C VAL A 281 -60.25 -21.55 20.68
N ALA A 282 -60.23 -22.11 21.89
CA ALA A 282 -59.04 -22.73 22.48
C ALA A 282 -58.52 -23.88 21.62
N ALA A 283 -59.39 -24.77 21.13
CA ALA A 283 -59.02 -25.87 20.24
C ALA A 283 -58.48 -25.38 18.90
N ASN A 284 -59.10 -24.37 18.28
CA ASN A 284 -58.61 -23.78 17.02
C ASN A 284 -57.25 -23.07 17.22
N THR A 285 -57.04 -22.46 18.38
CA THR A 285 -55.78 -21.77 18.72
C THR A 285 -54.67 -22.78 19.06
N ILE A 286 -55.00 -23.85 19.78
CA ILE A 286 -54.10 -24.99 20.02
C ILE A 286 -53.77 -25.69 18.69
N MET A 287 -54.73 -25.85 17.79
CA MET A 287 -54.51 -26.39 16.44
C MET A 287 -53.62 -25.49 15.60
N LYS A 288 -53.76 -24.15 15.68
CA LYS A 288 -52.84 -23.20 15.01
C LYS A 288 -51.43 -23.22 15.62
N CYS A 289 -51.31 -23.34 16.95
CA CYS A 289 -50.03 -23.52 17.63
C CYS A 289 -49.38 -24.87 17.29
N LEU A 290 -50.15 -25.96 17.22
CA LEU A 290 -49.68 -27.29 16.84
C LEU A 290 -49.32 -27.35 15.35
N ALA A 291 -50.09 -26.71 14.47
CA ALA A 291 -49.77 -26.58 13.05
C ALA A 291 -48.43 -25.85 12.83
N ASN A 292 -48.19 -24.75 13.55
CA ASN A 292 -46.89 -24.06 13.52
C ASN A 292 -45.75 -24.88 14.16
N ARG A 293 -46.06 -25.79 15.11
CA ARG A 293 -45.08 -26.75 15.66
C ARG A 293 -44.69 -27.82 14.64
N ILE A 294 -45.62 -28.24 13.76
CA ILE A 294 -45.36 -29.19 12.68
C ILE A 294 -44.49 -28.57 11.58
N THR A 295 -44.67 -27.28 11.25
CA THR A 295 -43.80 -26.57 10.29
C THR A 295 -42.36 -26.39 10.80
N CYS A 296 -42.14 -26.28 12.11
CA CYS A 296 -40.80 -26.28 12.71
C CYS A 296 -40.21 -27.69 12.91
N CYS A 297 -41.01 -28.76 12.92
CA CYS A 297 -40.51 -30.14 13.06
C CYS A 297 -40.19 -30.83 11.72
N HIS A 298 -40.60 -30.28 10.57
CA HIS A 298 -40.25 -30.84 9.26
C HIS A 298 -38.92 -30.35 8.65
N LEU A 299 -38.20 -29.41 9.29
CA LEU A 299 -36.87 -28.96 8.85
C LEU A 299 -35.68 -29.54 9.65
N HIS A 300 -35.92 -30.49 10.55
CA HIS A 300 -34.85 -31.13 11.35
C HIS A 300 -34.88 -32.67 11.32
N ARG A 301 -35.43 -33.30 10.26
CA ARG A 301 -35.37 -34.77 10.08
C ARG A 301 -35.12 -35.21 8.63
N ALA A 302 -33.98 -34.79 8.10
CA ALA A 302 -33.19 -35.42 7.04
C ALA A 302 -31.80 -34.76 7.18
N GLU A 303 -30.67 -35.38 7.47
CA GLU A 303 -30.20 -36.76 7.32
C GLU A 303 -29.13 -37.06 8.38
N GLY A 304 -29.03 -38.33 8.76
CA GLY A 304 -27.88 -38.92 9.41
C GLY A 304 -28.27 -40.31 9.89
N THR A 305 -27.66 -41.43 9.52
CA THR A 305 -26.46 -41.83 8.76
C THR A 305 -26.63 -43.37 8.57
N PRO A 306 -25.65 -44.24 8.21
CA PRO A 306 -24.42 -44.14 7.40
C PRO A 306 -24.43 -45.17 6.23
N ASN A 307 -23.52 -45.05 5.25
CA ASN A 307 -22.79 -46.23 4.73
C ASN A 307 -21.68 -45.88 3.71
N LYS A 308 -20.49 -46.38 4.05
CA LYS A 308 -19.50 -47.05 3.18
C LYS A 308 -18.78 -46.27 2.07
N PHE A 309 -17.55 -45.90 2.41
CA PHE A 309 -16.31 -45.94 1.61
C PHE A 309 -16.38 -46.61 0.22
N SER A 310 -15.96 -45.87 -0.81
CA SER A 310 -15.08 -46.31 -1.90
C SER A 310 -14.40 -45.08 -2.48
N ILE A 311 -13.06 -45.07 -2.45
CA ILE A 311 -12.21 -44.04 -3.04
C ILE A 311 -12.01 -44.41 -4.51
N GLU A 312 -12.61 -43.66 -5.42
CA GLU A 312 -12.21 -43.64 -6.82
C GLU A 312 -11.37 -42.38 -7.07
N SER A 313 -10.09 -42.62 -7.36
CA SER A 313 -9.14 -41.66 -7.90
C SER A 313 -9.57 -41.27 -9.31
N VAL A 314 -10.00 -40.02 -9.51
CA VAL A 314 -10.11 -39.43 -10.84
C VAL A 314 -9.00 -38.39 -11.01
N THR A 315 -8.10 -38.80 -11.89
CA THR A 315 -7.03 -38.11 -12.59
C THR A 315 -7.37 -36.68 -13.03
N PHE A 316 -6.43 -35.77 -12.78
CA PHE A 316 -6.37 -34.45 -13.38
C PHE A 316 -6.05 -34.55 -14.88
N PRO A 317 -6.67 -33.76 -15.76
CA PRO A 317 -6.20 -33.60 -17.13
C PRO A 317 -4.88 -32.81 -17.13
N SER A 318 -3.86 -33.45 -17.69
CA SER A 318 -2.54 -32.90 -17.98
C SER A 318 -2.64 -31.71 -18.95
N LEU A 319 -2.00 -30.61 -18.57
CA LEU A 319 -1.56 -29.56 -19.49
C LEU A 319 -0.56 -30.20 -20.47
N THR A 320 -0.93 -30.30 -21.75
CA THR A 320 -0.02 -30.62 -22.83
C THR A 320 0.84 -29.40 -23.13
N THR A 321 2.14 -29.54 -22.89
CA THR A 321 3.18 -28.69 -23.46
C THR A 321 3.42 -29.16 -24.89
N ASP A 322 3.06 -28.34 -25.87
CA ASP A 322 3.57 -28.46 -27.23
C ASP A 322 5.04 -28.00 -27.22
N VAL A 323 5.93 -28.99 -27.27
CA VAL A 323 7.33 -28.80 -27.67
C VAL A 323 7.40 -29.25 -29.12
N GLU A 324 7.42 -28.28 -30.03
CA GLU A 324 7.76 -28.50 -31.43
C GLU A 324 9.30 -28.53 -31.52
N GLU A 325 9.81 -29.75 -31.69
CA GLU A 325 11.18 -30.04 -32.07
C GLU A 325 11.30 -29.81 -33.58
N ILE A 326 11.96 -28.72 -33.98
CA ILE A 326 12.45 -28.54 -35.34
C ILE A 326 13.91 -29.01 -35.36
N SER A 327 14.12 -30.09 -36.10
CA SER A 327 15.39 -30.55 -36.63
C SER A 327 15.90 -29.60 -37.71
N GLU A 328 17.10 -29.04 -37.51
CA GLU A 328 18.25 -28.91 -38.44
C GLU A 328 19.31 -27.97 -37.87
#